data_AF-A0A970WEK2-F1
#
_entry.id   AF-A0A970WEK2-F1
#
_cell.length_a   1.000
_cell.length_b   1.000
_cell.length_c   1.000
_cell.angle_alpha   90.00
_cell.angle_beta   90.00
_cell.angle_gamma   90.00
#
_symmetry.space_group_name_H-M   'P 1'
#
loop_
_entity.id
_entity.type
_entity.pdbx_description
1 polymer ?
#
loop_
_entity_poly.entity_id
_entity_poly.type
_entity_poly.pdbx_seq_one_letter_code
_entity_poly.pdbx_strand_id
1 'polypeptide(L)'
;MATEINRHHQEFEKAAESALQHAREAGELLLQAKEQCQHGDWGNWLKENFNGSDRTAQRYMTFANRWSELEAKTTRVADLSIREAIRLLTDSSVVDLGVEIHPALSIIPEFDGPGYEAFKADIAESGQVVPIAFFKGQLLDGRARLRACRELGIKPKTINLDENIDPISYVLSMNVCRTHRPQDDLLDDMGIE
;
A
#
# COMPACT_ATOMS: atom_id res chain seq x y z
N MET A 1 0.51 -33.02 34.93
CA MET A 1 1.37 -31.91 34.46
C MET A 1 1.44 -31.86 32.94
N ALA A 2 1.88 -32.92 32.24
CA ALA A 2 1.90 -32.94 30.77
C ALA A 2 0.53 -32.67 30.10
N THR A 3 -0.56 -33.23 30.63
CA THR A 3 -1.92 -33.00 30.11
C THR A 3 -2.35 -31.52 30.18
N GLU A 4 -2.00 -30.84 31.27
CA GLU A 4 -2.35 -29.43 31.49
C GLU A 4 -1.52 -28.51 30.59
N ILE A 5 -0.23 -28.84 30.40
CA ILE A 5 0.67 -28.16 29.46
C ILE A 5 0.14 -28.30 28.03
N ASN A 6 -0.23 -29.51 27.62
CA ASN A 6 -0.77 -29.76 26.28
C ASN A 6 -2.14 -29.08 26.09
N ARG A 7 -2.98 -28.99 27.13
CA ARG A 7 -4.24 -28.24 27.09
C ARG A 7 -3.99 -26.75 26.83
N HIS A 8 -3.08 -26.12 27.58
CA HIS A 8 -2.74 -24.71 27.38
C HIS A 8 -2.08 -24.45 26.02
N HIS A 9 -1.25 -25.38 25.53
CA HIS A 9 -0.65 -25.31 24.21
C HIS A 9 -1.70 -25.39 23.08
N GLN A 10 -2.66 -26.31 23.17
CA GLN A 10 -3.76 -26.44 22.19
C GLN A 10 -4.68 -25.23 22.19
N GLU A 11 -5.00 -24.65 23.35
CA GLU A 11 -5.81 -23.42 23.42
C GLU A 11 -5.06 -22.21 22.82
N PHE A 12 -3.74 -22.15 23.02
CA PHE A 12 -2.89 -21.14 22.38
C PHE A 12 -2.86 -21.30 20.85
N GLU A 13 -2.64 -22.52 20.34
CA GLU A 13 -2.63 -22.79 18.89
C GLU A 13 -3.97 -22.46 18.24
N LYS A 14 -5.10 -22.86 18.85
CA LYS A 14 -6.44 -22.52 18.34
C LYS A 14 -6.72 -21.02 18.34
N ALA A 15 -6.25 -20.30 19.36
CA ALA A 15 -6.39 -18.84 19.41
C ALA A 15 -5.46 -18.13 18.40
N ALA A 16 -4.35 -18.76 18.00
CA ALA A 16 -3.39 -18.22 17.05
C ALA A 16 -3.78 -18.52 15.59
N GLU A 17 -4.08 -19.77 15.24
CA GLU A 17 -4.52 -20.19 13.88
C GLU A 17 -5.84 -19.51 13.46
N SER A 18 -6.68 -19.14 14.42
CA SER A 18 -7.99 -18.55 14.15
C SER A 18 -7.94 -17.10 13.69
N ALA A 19 -6.92 -16.32 14.07
CA ALA A 19 -6.97 -14.87 13.87
C ALA A 19 -6.89 -14.45 12.40
N LEU A 20 -5.96 -15.01 11.63
CA LEU A 20 -5.77 -14.65 10.22
C LEU A 20 -6.88 -15.23 9.34
N GLN A 21 -7.32 -16.44 9.65
CA GLN A 21 -8.43 -17.11 8.99
C GLN A 21 -9.74 -16.34 9.19
N HIS A 22 -10.05 -15.91 10.42
CA HIS A 22 -11.22 -15.06 10.68
C HIS A 22 -11.11 -13.68 10.03
N ALA A 23 -9.90 -13.11 9.97
CA ALA A 23 -9.68 -11.86 9.26
C ALA A 23 -9.96 -11.99 7.76
N ARG A 24 -9.58 -13.13 7.14
CA ARG A 24 -9.91 -13.45 5.75
C ARG A 24 -11.42 -13.62 5.55
N GLU A 25 -12.07 -14.46 6.34
CA GLU A 25 -13.51 -14.72 6.25
C GLU A 25 -14.35 -13.44 6.45
N ALA A 26 -14.00 -12.63 7.45
CA ALA A 26 -14.61 -11.33 7.64
C ALA A 26 -14.34 -10.40 6.44
N GLY A 27 -13.16 -10.48 5.84
CA GLY A 27 -12.82 -9.75 4.62
C GLY A 27 -13.67 -10.14 3.41
N GLU A 28 -13.92 -11.44 3.22
CA GLU A 28 -14.79 -11.96 2.15
C GLU A 28 -16.22 -11.44 2.31
N LEU A 29 -16.76 -11.43 3.54
CA LEU A 29 -18.08 -10.87 3.83
C LEU A 29 -18.13 -9.34 3.64
N LEU A 30 -17.07 -8.62 4.02
CA LEU A 30 -16.96 -7.18 3.80
C LEU A 30 -16.90 -6.83 2.30
N LEU A 31 -16.24 -7.65 1.48
CA LEU A 31 -16.24 -7.49 0.02
C LEU A 31 -17.63 -7.68 -0.57
N GLN A 32 -18.35 -8.72 -0.16
CA GLN A 32 -19.73 -8.97 -0.59
C GLN A 32 -20.68 -7.85 -0.16
N ALA A 33 -20.51 -7.33 1.07
CA ALA A 33 -21.30 -6.19 1.56
C ALA A 33 -21.00 -4.92 0.75
N LYS A 34 -19.74 -4.68 0.41
CA LYS A 34 -19.33 -3.52 -0.39
C LYS A 34 -19.92 -3.54 -1.80
N GLU A 35 -20.04 -4.70 -2.42
CA GLU A 35 -20.70 -4.86 -3.74
C GLU A 35 -22.18 -4.48 -3.73
N GLN A 36 -22.84 -4.60 -2.57
CA GLN A 36 -24.25 -4.25 -2.40
C GLN A 36 -24.47 -2.77 -2.01
N CYS A 37 -23.38 -2.06 -1.66
CA CYS A 37 -23.45 -0.65 -1.28
C CYS A 37 -23.40 0.27 -2.51
N GLN A 38 -24.15 1.37 -2.47
CA GLN A 38 -24.03 2.43 -3.47
C GLN A 38 -22.67 3.14 -3.36
N HIS A 39 -22.16 3.64 -4.49
CA HIS A 39 -20.91 4.39 -4.51
C HIS A 39 -20.99 5.60 -3.56
N GLY A 40 -20.03 5.71 -2.64
CA GLY A 40 -19.96 6.79 -1.63
C GLY A 40 -20.50 6.41 -0.24
N ASP A 41 -21.36 5.40 -0.13
CA ASP A 41 -22.02 5.06 1.15
C ASP A 41 -21.26 4.06 2.02
N TRP A 42 -20.20 3.44 1.49
CA TRP A 42 -19.44 2.40 2.19
C TRP A 42 -18.93 2.82 3.57
N GLY A 43 -18.46 4.06 3.71
CA GLY A 43 -17.96 4.56 4.99
C GLY A 43 -19.05 4.72 6.06
N ASN A 44 -20.28 5.05 5.67
CA ASN A 44 -21.41 5.11 6.59
C ASN A 44 -21.89 3.70 6.95
N TRP A 45 -21.95 2.82 5.95
CA TRP A 45 -22.31 1.42 6.16
C TRP A 45 -21.37 0.74 7.17
N LEU A 46 -20.06 0.96 7.05
CA LEU A 46 -19.08 0.43 8.01
C LEU A 46 -19.33 0.92 9.43
N LYS A 47 -19.58 2.22 9.62
CA LYS A 47 -19.86 2.79 10.95
C LYS A 47 -21.11 2.20 11.60
N GLU A 48 -22.10 1.85 10.80
CA GLU A 48 -23.37 1.30 11.29
C GLU A 48 -23.33 -0.23 11.50
N ASN A 49 -22.55 -0.96 10.70
CA ASN A 49 -22.64 -2.43 10.61
C ASN A 49 -21.36 -3.17 11.01
N PHE A 50 -20.23 -2.48 11.13
CA PHE A 50 -18.94 -3.09 11.47
C PHE A 50 -18.37 -2.51 12.77
N ASN A 51 -18.18 -3.38 13.77
CA ASN A 51 -17.69 -2.98 15.09
C ASN A 51 -16.16 -2.79 15.15
N GLY A 52 -15.55 -2.34 14.05
CA GLY A 52 -14.11 -2.13 13.90
C GLY A 52 -13.82 -0.87 13.07
N SER A 53 -12.55 -0.46 13.04
CA SER A 53 -12.15 0.72 12.26
C SER A 53 -12.16 0.47 10.75
N ASP A 54 -12.26 1.53 9.95
CA ASP A 54 -12.09 1.48 8.49
C ASP A 54 -10.77 0.79 8.09
N ARG A 55 -9.70 1.08 8.83
CA ARG A 55 -8.38 0.45 8.65
C ARG A 55 -8.41 -1.05 8.93
N THR A 56 -9.21 -1.49 9.91
CA THR A 56 -9.39 -2.92 10.20
C THR A 56 -10.16 -3.61 9.08
N ALA A 57 -11.26 -3.01 8.62
CA ALA A 57 -12.04 -3.51 7.50
C ALA A 57 -11.18 -3.65 6.23
N GLN A 58 -10.41 -2.61 5.91
CA GLN A 58 -9.51 -2.62 4.75
C GLN A 58 -8.45 -3.73 4.86
N ARG A 59 -7.89 -3.99 6.05
CA ARG A 59 -6.92 -5.08 6.25
C ARG A 59 -7.55 -6.44 6.01
N TYR A 60 -8.75 -6.67 6.53
CA TYR A 60 -9.48 -7.93 6.36
C TYR A 60 -9.78 -8.17 4.88
N MET A 61 -10.34 -7.19 4.19
CA MET A 61 -10.59 -7.25 2.75
C MET A 61 -9.31 -7.46 1.94
N THR A 62 -8.18 -6.88 2.38
CA THR A 62 -6.87 -7.10 1.74
C THR A 62 -6.43 -8.55 1.88
N PHE A 63 -6.58 -9.17 3.06
CA PHE A 63 -6.26 -10.58 3.25
C PHE A 63 -7.15 -11.48 2.39
N ALA A 64 -8.45 -11.20 2.30
CA ALA A 64 -9.38 -11.94 1.44
C ALA A 64 -8.96 -11.88 -0.04
N ASN A 65 -8.69 -10.69 -0.55
CA ASN A 65 -8.33 -10.51 -1.97
C ASN A 65 -6.93 -11.03 -2.33
N ARG A 66 -5.98 -10.98 -1.41
CA ARG A 66 -4.56 -11.30 -1.66
C ARG A 66 -4.12 -12.59 -0.97
N TRP A 67 -5.06 -13.45 -0.59
CA TRP A 67 -4.76 -14.68 0.16
C TRP A 67 -3.83 -15.62 -0.60
N SER A 68 -4.02 -15.76 -1.91
CA SER A 68 -3.17 -16.59 -2.77
C SER A 68 -1.71 -16.14 -2.79
N GLU A 69 -1.46 -14.83 -2.67
CA GLU A 69 -0.10 -14.29 -2.57
C GLU A 69 0.58 -14.68 -1.25
N LEU A 70 -0.19 -14.78 -0.15
CA LEU A 70 0.34 -15.26 1.13
C LEU A 70 0.68 -16.74 1.06
N GLU A 71 -0.21 -17.57 0.49
CA GLU A 71 0.01 -19.01 0.34
C GLU A 71 1.23 -19.33 -0.55
N ALA A 72 1.48 -18.49 -1.57
CA ALA A 72 2.67 -18.61 -2.40
C ALA A 72 3.98 -18.29 -1.66
N LYS A 73 3.93 -17.47 -0.61
CA LYS A 73 5.10 -16.99 0.14
C LYS A 73 5.44 -17.84 1.35
N THR A 74 4.48 -18.57 1.90
CA THR A 74 4.68 -19.44 3.06
C THR A 74 3.65 -20.55 3.09
N THR A 75 4.09 -21.76 3.44
CA THR A 75 3.23 -22.94 3.58
C THR A 75 2.40 -22.92 4.88
N ARG A 76 2.68 -21.98 5.79
CA ARG A 76 2.04 -21.87 7.12
C ARG A 76 1.42 -20.49 7.32
N VAL A 77 0.50 -20.11 6.43
CA VAL A 77 -0.18 -18.80 6.49
C VAL A 77 -1.02 -18.65 7.75
N ALA A 78 -1.67 -19.73 8.20
CA ALA A 78 -2.51 -19.73 9.41
C ALA A 78 -1.71 -19.42 10.68
N ASP A 79 -0.42 -19.74 10.71
CA ASP A 79 0.46 -19.52 11.88
C ASP A 79 0.95 -18.07 11.98
N LEU A 80 0.72 -17.24 10.96
CA LEU A 80 1.21 -15.87 10.94
C LEU A 80 0.39 -14.95 11.83
N SER A 81 1.08 -14.07 12.55
CA SER A 81 0.41 -12.92 13.13
C SER A 81 -0.11 -11.98 12.04
N ILE A 82 -1.16 -11.22 12.35
CA ILE A 82 -1.71 -10.22 11.42
C ILE A 82 -0.63 -9.21 10.98
N ARG A 83 0.35 -8.90 11.83
CA ARG A 83 1.45 -7.98 11.48
C ARG A 83 2.41 -8.61 10.46
N GLU A 84 2.75 -9.88 10.63
CA GLU A 84 3.64 -10.61 9.70
C GLU A 84 2.96 -10.84 8.36
N ALA A 85 1.67 -11.19 8.35
CA ALA A 85 0.90 -11.32 7.12
C ALA A 85 0.83 -10.00 6.34
N ILE A 86 0.65 -8.87 7.05
CA ILE A 86 0.73 -7.54 6.41
C ILE A 86 2.11 -7.33 5.84
N ARG A 87 3.16 -7.60 6.62
CA ARG A 87 4.54 -7.45 6.17
C ARG A 87 4.78 -8.25 4.89
N LEU A 88 4.35 -9.50 4.82
CA LEU A 88 4.50 -10.35 3.64
C LEU A 88 3.70 -9.82 2.44
N LEU A 89 2.48 -9.33 2.64
CA LEU A 89 1.68 -8.70 1.58
C LEU A 89 2.24 -7.35 1.14
N THR A 90 2.85 -6.60 2.04
CA THR A 90 3.56 -5.36 1.72
C THR A 90 4.92 -5.63 1.08
N ASP A 91 5.60 -6.73 1.42
CA ASP A 91 6.92 -7.09 0.87
C ASP A 91 6.87 -7.52 -0.61
N SER A 92 5.69 -7.63 -1.24
CA SER A 92 5.60 -7.73 -2.71
C SER A 92 5.54 -6.40 -3.46
N SER A 93 5.32 -5.25 -2.80
CA SER A 93 5.24 -3.97 -3.53
C SER A 93 5.52 -2.71 -2.71
N VAL A 94 5.82 -2.80 -1.42
CA VAL A 94 6.21 -1.65 -0.60
C VAL A 94 7.61 -1.92 -0.10
N VAL A 95 8.59 -1.45 -0.86
CA VAL A 95 9.90 -1.17 -0.28
C VAL A 95 9.63 -0.21 0.87
N ASP A 96 9.99 -0.57 2.10
CA ASP A 96 9.88 0.33 3.23
C ASP A 96 10.74 1.57 2.91
N LEU A 97 10.05 2.58 2.38
CA LEU A 97 10.39 3.99 2.21
C LEU A 97 11.24 4.50 3.38
N GLY A 98 11.05 4.01 4.60
CA GLY A 98 11.56 4.65 5.82
C GLY A 98 11.21 6.14 5.88
N VAL A 99 10.17 6.54 5.14
CA VAL A 99 9.72 7.92 4.93
C VAL A 99 8.20 7.92 4.89
N GLU A 100 7.61 8.95 5.48
CA GLU A 100 6.17 9.18 5.37
C GLU A 100 5.81 9.56 3.94
N ILE A 101 4.70 9.04 3.41
CA ILE A 101 4.22 9.35 2.06
C ILE A 101 3.14 10.42 2.19
N HIS A 102 3.28 11.51 1.44
CA HIS A 102 2.29 12.59 1.43
C HIS A 102 0.97 12.10 0.78
N PRO A 103 -0.22 12.45 1.33
CA PRO A 103 -1.51 11.99 0.80
C PRO A 103 -1.72 12.24 -0.71
N ALA A 104 -1.16 13.33 -1.23
CA ALA A 104 -1.23 13.68 -2.66
C ALA A 104 -0.66 12.61 -3.61
N LEU A 105 0.25 11.74 -3.15
CA LEU A 105 0.77 10.63 -3.96
C LEU A 105 -0.25 9.50 -4.19
N SER A 106 -1.36 9.48 -3.45
CA SER A 106 -2.42 8.48 -3.62
C SER A 106 -3.13 8.59 -4.98
N ILE A 107 -2.99 9.76 -5.63
CA ILE A 107 -3.59 10.08 -6.92
C ILE A 107 -2.82 9.42 -8.07
N ILE A 108 -1.53 9.15 -7.89
CA ILE A 108 -0.66 8.64 -8.96
C ILE A 108 -0.69 7.11 -8.93
N PRO A 109 -1.05 6.44 -10.04
CA PRO A 109 -1.06 4.99 -10.10
C PRO A 109 0.33 4.42 -9.84
N GLU A 110 0.36 3.20 -9.32
CA GLU A 110 1.62 2.51 -9.06
C GLU A 110 2.34 2.22 -10.39
N PHE A 111 3.65 2.47 -10.43
CA PHE A 111 4.48 2.25 -11.61
C PHE A 111 5.31 0.99 -11.40
N ASP A 112 4.88 -0.12 -12.01
CA ASP A 112 5.43 -1.45 -11.84
C ASP A 112 5.60 -2.21 -13.19
N GLY A 113 5.95 -3.50 -13.11
CA GLY A 113 6.08 -4.37 -14.27
C GLY A 113 7.31 -4.10 -15.16
N PRO A 114 7.27 -4.51 -16.44
CA PRO A 114 8.41 -4.38 -17.37
C PRO A 114 8.86 -2.93 -17.57
N GLY A 115 7.93 -1.97 -17.48
CA GLY A 115 8.24 -0.55 -17.57
C GLY A 115 9.09 -0.05 -16.39
N TYR A 116 8.86 -0.59 -15.18
CA TYR A 116 9.69 -0.29 -14.02
C TYR A 116 11.10 -0.88 -14.15
N GLU A 117 11.23 -2.11 -14.63
CA GLU A 117 12.56 -2.73 -14.82
C GLU A 117 13.41 -1.98 -15.84
N ALA A 118 12.81 -1.54 -16.96
CA ALA A 118 13.49 -0.68 -17.94
C ALA A 118 13.92 0.67 -17.33
N PHE A 119 13.05 1.29 -16.53
CA PHE A 119 13.35 2.53 -15.82
C PHE A 119 14.45 2.37 -14.77
N LYS A 120 14.47 1.24 -14.07
CA LYS A 120 15.53 0.90 -13.11
C LYS A 120 16.87 0.70 -13.81
N ALA A 121 16.89 0.03 -14.96
CA ALA A 121 18.10 -0.12 -15.77
C ALA A 121 18.63 1.24 -16.25
N ASP A 122 17.76 2.15 -16.68
CA ASP A 122 18.15 3.52 -17.06
C ASP A 122 18.76 4.29 -15.87
N ILE A 123 18.18 4.18 -14.66
CA ILE A 123 18.77 4.77 -13.45
C ILE A 123 20.12 4.13 -13.09
N ALA A 124 20.31 2.84 -13.36
CA ALA A 124 21.59 2.17 -13.11
C ALA A 124 22.70 2.67 -14.04
N GLU A 125 22.36 3.01 -15.29
CA GLU A 125 23.30 3.49 -16.30
C GLU A 125 23.56 5.01 -16.18
N SER A 126 22.48 5.80 -16.13
CA SER A 126 22.53 7.27 -16.16
C SER A 126 22.58 7.90 -14.76
N GLY A 127 22.29 7.12 -13.71
CA GLY A 127 22.10 7.62 -12.36
C GLY A 127 20.77 8.39 -12.19
N GLN A 128 20.52 8.87 -10.98
CA GLN A 128 19.36 9.70 -10.73
C GLN A 128 19.56 11.11 -11.32
N VAL A 129 18.83 11.40 -12.41
CA VAL A 129 18.79 12.72 -13.08
C VAL A 129 17.89 13.69 -12.33
N VAL A 130 16.64 13.29 -12.04
CA VAL A 130 15.64 14.13 -11.37
C VAL A 130 15.61 13.84 -9.87
N PRO A 131 15.73 14.86 -8.99
CA PRO A 131 15.68 14.65 -7.54
C PRO A 131 14.31 14.15 -7.06
N ILE A 132 14.29 13.53 -5.89
CA ILE A 132 13.08 13.10 -5.17
C ILE A 132 12.63 14.25 -4.29
N ALA A 133 11.35 14.62 -4.37
CA ALA A 133 10.84 15.78 -3.65
C ALA A 133 10.17 15.38 -2.34
N PHE A 134 10.51 16.10 -1.27
CA PHE A 134 9.90 16.00 0.04
C PHE A 134 9.21 17.31 0.39
N PHE A 135 8.05 17.23 1.03
CA PHE A 135 7.30 18.36 1.57
C PHE A 135 7.00 18.09 3.04
N LYS A 136 7.46 18.99 3.93
CA LYS A 136 7.31 18.85 5.40
C LYS A 136 7.79 17.49 5.94
N GLY A 137 8.87 16.95 5.38
CA GLY A 137 9.42 15.65 5.76
C GLY A 137 8.69 14.43 5.16
N GLN A 138 7.65 14.66 4.37
CA GLN A 138 6.87 13.62 3.68
C GLN A 138 7.27 13.54 2.21
N LEU A 139 7.39 12.34 1.67
CA LEU A 139 7.65 12.10 0.25
C LEU A 139 6.48 12.65 -0.57
N LEU A 140 6.75 13.58 -1.47
CA LEU A 140 5.74 14.19 -2.33
C LEU A 140 5.86 13.73 -3.79
N ASP A 141 7.06 13.50 -4.31
CA ASP A 141 7.26 13.00 -5.66
C ASP A 141 8.49 12.09 -5.77
N GLY A 142 8.45 11.15 -6.71
CA GLY A 142 9.57 10.26 -7.00
C GLY A 142 9.54 8.92 -6.27
N ARG A 143 8.36 8.37 -5.96
CA ARG A 143 8.22 7.00 -5.39
C ARG A 143 9.04 5.96 -6.16
N ALA A 144 8.88 5.90 -7.48
CA ALA A 144 9.61 4.95 -8.33
C ALA A 144 11.14 5.18 -8.32
N ARG A 145 11.58 6.45 -8.27
CA ARG A 145 13.00 6.82 -8.20
C ARG A 145 13.61 6.43 -6.86
N LEU A 146 12.92 6.72 -5.75
CA LEU A 146 13.36 6.36 -4.41
C LEU A 146 13.46 4.84 -4.27
N ARG A 147 12.49 4.11 -4.84
CA ARG A 147 12.51 2.66 -4.94
C ARG A 147 13.72 2.15 -5.73
N ALA A 148 13.90 2.62 -6.96
CA ALA A 148 14.99 2.19 -7.84
C ALA A 148 16.37 2.51 -7.25
N CYS A 149 16.57 3.71 -6.70
CA CYS A 149 17.84 4.09 -6.07
C CYS A 149 18.19 3.16 -4.90
N ARG A 150 17.19 2.75 -4.10
CA ARG A 150 17.41 1.82 -2.99
C ARG A 150 17.72 0.41 -3.46
N GLU A 151 16.97 -0.11 -4.43
CA GLU A 151 17.23 -1.42 -5.01
C GLU A 151 18.64 -1.50 -5.63
N LEU A 152 19.12 -0.40 -6.22
CA LEU A 152 20.44 -0.30 -6.84
C LEU A 152 21.57 0.08 -5.85
N GLY A 153 21.25 0.36 -4.58
CA GLY A 153 22.23 0.85 -3.59
C GLY A 153 22.80 2.24 -3.89
N ILE A 154 22.13 3.03 -4.73
CA ILE A 154 22.51 4.40 -5.10
C ILE A 154 21.98 5.36 -4.04
N LYS A 155 22.83 6.31 -3.59
CA LYS A 155 22.39 7.36 -2.67
C LYS A 155 21.40 8.29 -3.39
N PRO A 156 20.13 8.37 -2.95
CA PRO A 156 19.13 9.20 -3.61
C PRO A 156 19.45 10.69 -3.44
N LYS A 157 19.34 11.44 -4.54
CA LYS A 157 19.28 12.90 -4.56
C LYS A 157 17.87 13.33 -4.15
N THR A 158 17.78 14.12 -3.09
CA THR A 158 16.51 14.58 -2.51
C THR A 158 16.49 16.11 -2.44
N ILE A 159 15.32 16.70 -2.60
CA ILE A 159 15.06 18.13 -2.37
C ILE A 159 13.91 18.28 -1.39
N ASN A 160 13.99 19.28 -0.52
CA ASN A 160 12.87 19.71 0.31
C ASN A 160 12.22 20.91 -0.36
N LEU A 161 10.91 20.83 -0.58
CA LEU A 161 10.11 21.90 -1.14
C LEU A 161 9.76 22.93 -0.07
N ASP A 162 9.60 24.18 -0.52
CA ASP A 162 9.18 25.30 0.32
C ASP A 162 7.74 25.09 0.82
N GLU A 163 7.44 25.59 2.02
CA GLU A 163 6.11 25.47 2.64
C GLU A 163 5.02 26.24 1.89
N ASN A 164 5.41 27.21 1.06
CA ASN A 164 4.48 28.04 0.28
C ASN A 164 4.02 27.38 -1.04
N ILE A 165 4.51 26.18 -1.35
CA ILE A 165 4.13 25.44 -2.57
C ILE A 165 2.89 24.61 -2.29
N ASP A 166 1.91 24.65 -3.21
CA ASP A 166 0.78 23.72 -3.18
C ASP A 166 1.23 22.30 -3.57
N PRO A 167 1.18 21.31 -2.66
CA PRO A 167 1.71 19.97 -2.93
C PRO A 167 0.96 19.23 -4.04
N ILE A 168 -0.34 19.47 -4.21
CA ILE A 168 -1.16 18.82 -5.23
C ILE A 168 -0.79 19.36 -6.62
N SER A 169 -0.75 20.69 -6.77
CA SER A 169 -0.32 21.34 -8.01
C SER A 169 1.09 20.92 -8.42
N TYR A 170 2.01 20.78 -7.47
CA TYR A 170 3.37 20.29 -7.74
C TYR A 170 3.37 18.85 -8.29
N VAL A 171 2.65 17.93 -7.64
CA VAL A 171 2.53 16.54 -8.07
C VAL A 171 1.91 16.45 -9.46
N LEU A 172 0.85 17.22 -9.72
CA LEU A 172 0.21 17.26 -11.04
C LEU A 172 1.18 17.78 -12.11
N SER A 173 1.85 18.91 -11.88
CA SER A 173 2.81 19.48 -12.84
C SER A 173 3.95 18.53 -13.19
N MET A 174 4.51 17.85 -12.19
CA MET A 174 5.60 16.87 -12.38
C MET A 174 5.15 15.60 -13.10
N ASN A 175 3.88 15.19 -12.95
CA ASN A 175 3.35 14.00 -13.62
C ASN A 175 2.79 14.29 -15.02
N VAL A 176 2.18 15.45 -15.25
CA VAL A 176 1.72 15.93 -16.58
C VAL A 176 2.91 16.08 -17.54
N CYS A 177 4.10 16.49 -17.07
CA CYS A 177 5.30 16.52 -17.93
C CYS A 177 5.79 15.11 -18.35
N ARG A 178 5.37 14.05 -17.66
CA ARG A 178 5.84 12.68 -17.85
C ARG A 178 4.88 11.84 -18.68
N THR A 179 3.58 12.13 -18.61
CA THR A 179 2.55 11.58 -19.49
C THR A 179 2.35 12.52 -20.67
N HIS A 180 2.45 12.05 -21.92
CA HIS A 180 2.01 12.79 -23.11
C HIS A 180 0.46 12.96 -23.14
N ARG A 181 -0.16 13.28 -22.01
CA ARG A 181 -1.60 13.49 -21.87
C ARG A 181 -1.82 14.94 -21.40
N PRO A 182 -2.71 15.71 -22.03
CA PRO A 182 -3.01 17.07 -21.59
C PRO A 182 -3.52 17.07 -20.14
N GLN A 183 -3.23 18.16 -19.44
CA GLN A 183 -3.60 18.38 -18.04
C GLN A 183 -5.11 18.20 -17.77
N ASP A 184 -5.96 18.51 -18.76
CA ASP A 184 -7.41 18.44 -18.65
C ASP A 184 -7.94 17.00 -18.44
N ASP A 185 -7.38 16.01 -19.15
CA ASP A 185 -7.84 14.61 -19.05
C ASP A 185 -7.61 14.01 -17.65
N LEU A 186 -6.57 14.47 -16.95
CA LEU A 186 -6.25 14.00 -15.59
C LEU A 186 -7.10 14.70 -14.53
N LEU A 187 -7.50 15.95 -14.77
CA LEU A 187 -8.39 16.69 -13.85
C LEU A 187 -9.83 16.18 -13.96
N ASP A 188 -10.29 15.88 -15.17
CA ASP A 188 -11.62 15.30 -15.44
C ASP A 188 -11.77 13.89 -14.82
N ASP A 189 -10.76 13.03 -14.95
CA ASP A 189 -10.74 11.70 -14.30
C ASP A 189 -10.73 11.79 -12.76
N MET A 190 -10.35 12.95 -12.21
CA MET A 190 -10.22 13.20 -10.77
C MET A 190 -11.43 13.93 -10.15
N GLY A 191 -12.39 14.39 -10.96
CA GLY A 191 -13.60 15.06 -10.48
C GLY A 191 -13.34 16.36 -9.70
N ILE A 192 -12.25 17.06 -10.02
CA ILE A 192 -11.93 18.37 -9.44
C ILE A 192 -12.26 19.42 -10.50
N GLU A 193 -13.35 20.18 -10.28
CA GLU A 193 -13.68 21.38 -11.07
C GLU A 193 -12.68 22.53 -10.84
#